data_AF-A0AA43BZ23-F1
#
_entry.id   AF-A0AA43BZ23-F1
#
_cell.length_a   1.000
_cell.length_b   1.000
_cell.length_c   1.000
_cell.angle_alpha   90.00
_cell.angle_beta   90.00
_cell.angle_gamma   90.00
#
_symmetry.space_group_name_H-M   'P 1'
#
loop_
_entity.id
_entity.type
_entity.pdbx_description
1 polymer ?
#
loop_
_entity_poly.entity_id
_entity_poly.type
_entity_poly.pdbx_seq_one_letter_code
_entity_poly.pdbx_strand_id
1 'polypeptide(L)' 'MRSPALELQQRLVRAMSPEEKIRASEALRRAAWDLKAAWIRSQQPDLPEGDVQEAVRRWFRDAAA' A
#
# COMPACT_ATOMS: atom_id res chain seq x y z
N MET A 1 25.11 8.88 -6.87
CA MET A 1 24.68 7.81 -7.81
C MET A 1 23.34 7.26 -7.34
N ARG A 2 22.37 7.07 -8.24
CA ARG A 2 21.13 6.35 -7.90
C ARG A 2 21.44 4.85 -7.82
N SER A 3 20.69 4.12 -6.99
CA SER A 3 20.80 2.66 -6.93
C SER A 3 20.35 2.06 -8.26
N PRO A 4 21.03 1.01 -8.79
CA PRO A 4 20.58 0.28 -9.97
C PRO A 4 19.13 -0.19 -9.89
N ALA A 5 18.65 -0.52 -8.68
CA ALA A 5 17.26 -0.92 -8.45
C ALA A 5 16.26 0.22 -8.74
N LEU A 6 16.60 1.45 -8.34
CA LEU A 6 15.75 2.62 -8.58
C LEU A 6 15.66 2.95 -10.07
N GLU A 7 16.77 2.81 -10.80
CA GLU A 7 16.82 3.05 -12.25
C GLU A 7 15.98 2.02 -13.01
N LEU A 8 16.07 0.73 -12.62
CA LEU A 8 15.24 -0.33 -13.18
C LEU A 8 13.75 -0.08 -12.93
N GLN A 9 13.36 0.26 -11.71
CA GLN A 9 11.97 0.55 -11.36
C GLN A 9 11.42 1.73 -12.20
N GLN A 10 12.19 2.80 -12.37
CA GLN A 10 11.79 3.94 -13.19
C GLN A 10 11.58 3.56 -14.66
N ARG A 11 12.44 2.70 -15.21
CA ARG A 11 12.29 2.19 -16.58
C ARG A 11 11.03 1.35 -16.73
N LEU A 12 10.76 0.46 -15.78
CA LEU A 12 9.56 -0.39 -15.80
C LEU A 12 8.28 0.46 -15.72
N VAL A 13 8.20 1.41 -14.80
CA VAL A 13 7.03 2.31 -14.66
C VAL A 13 6.82 3.17 -15.91
N ARG A 14 7.89 3.62 -16.57
CA ARG A 14 7.80 4.39 -17.82
C ARG A 14 7.31 3.55 -19.00
N ALA A 15 7.64 2.26 -19.03
CA ALA A 15 7.23 1.34 -20.09
C ALA A 15 5.77 0.87 -19.95
N MET A 16 5.17 0.99 -18.76
CA MET A 16 3.78 0.59 -18.52
C MET A 16 2.77 1.45 -19.29
N SER A 17 1.74 0.79 -19.84
CA SER A 17 0.54 1.46 -20.34
C SER A 17 -0.22 2.15 -19.19
N PRO A 18 -1.15 3.08 -19.50
CA PRO A 18 -2.04 3.66 -18.50
C PRO A 18 -2.81 2.61 -17.69
N GLU A 19 -3.34 1.57 -18.33
CA GLU A 19 -4.09 0.48 -17.68
C GLU A 19 -3.20 -0.34 -16.75
N GLU A 20 -1.96 -0.60 -17.15
CA GLU A 20 -0.96 -1.28 -16.31
C GLU A 20 -0.61 -0.46 -15.07
N LYS A 21 -0.48 0.85 -15.21
CA LYS A 21 -0.25 1.74 -14.07
C LYS A 21 -1.42 1.73 -13.10
N ILE A 22 -2.66 1.73 -13.60
CA ILE A 22 -3.86 1.62 -12.76
C ILE A 22 -3.85 0.29 -12.00
N ARG A 23 -3.65 -0.83 -12.70
CA ARG A 23 -3.57 -2.16 -12.07
C ARG A 23 -2.46 -2.24 -11.01
N ALA A 24 -1.29 -1.69 -11.31
CA ALA A 24 -0.18 -1.63 -10.36
C ALA A 24 -0.52 -0.79 -9.13
N SER A 25 -1.17 0.36 -9.33
CA SER A 25 -1.60 1.25 -8.24
C SER A 25 -2.63 0.59 -7.33
N GLU A 26 -3.59 -0.13 -7.90
CA GLU A 26 -4.57 -0.90 -7.12
C GLU A 26 -3.92 -2.04 -6.32
N ALA A 27 -2.96 -2.75 -6.93
CA ALA A 27 -2.23 -3.81 -6.26
C ALA A 27 -1.40 -3.26 -5.09
N LEU A 28 -0.71 -2.13 -5.30
CA LEU A 28 0.03 -1.43 -4.24
C LEU A 28 -0.91 -0.96 -3.12
N ARG A 29 -2.09 -0.42 -3.46
CA ARG A 29 -3.09 -0.02 -2.47
C ARG A 29 -3.53 -1.19 -1.60
N ARG A 30 -3.84 -2.35 -2.20
CA ARG A 30 -4.21 -3.57 -1.48
C ARG A 30 -3.07 -4.04 -0.56
N ALA A 31 -1.86 -4.15 -1.09
CA ALA A 31 -0.70 -4.58 -0.31
C ALA A 31 -0.42 -3.64 0.89
N ALA A 32 -0.52 -2.33 0.69
CA ALA A 32 -0.35 -1.36 1.76
C ALA A 32 -1.45 -1.48 2.83
N TRP A 33 -2.70 -1.74 2.40
CA TRP A 33 -3.83 -1.98 3.30
C TRP A 33 -3.61 -3.23 4.15
N ASP A 34 -3.26 -4.35 3.53
CA ASP A 34 -3.03 -5.63 4.20
C ASP A 34 -1.87 -5.55 5.19
N LEU A 35 -0.78 -4.88 4.79
CA LEU A 35 0.37 -4.65 5.66
C LEU A 35 -0.02 -3.80 6.88
N LYS A 36 -0.82 -2.75 6.70
CA LYS A 36 -1.27 -1.92 7.81
C LYS A 36 -2.18 -2.70 8.75
N ALA A 37 -3.11 -3.49 8.21
CA ALA A 37 -3.97 -4.36 9.01
C ALA A 37 -3.15 -5.37 9.82
N ALA A 38 -2.17 -6.04 9.19
CA ALA A 38 -1.27 -6.96 9.88
C ALA A 38 -0.48 -6.28 11.00
N TRP A 39 0.03 -5.07 10.76
CA TRP A 39 0.68 -4.29 11.79
C TRP A 39 -0.26 -3.96 12.95
N ILE A 40 -1.50 -3.52 12.70
CA ILE A 40 -2.49 -3.25 13.77
C ILE A 40 -2.79 -4.51 14.58
N ARG A 41 -3.04 -5.66 13.92
CA ARG A 41 -3.25 -6.95 14.60
C ARG A 41 -2.07 -7.33 15.48
N SER A 42 -0.83 -7.05 15.05
CA SER A 42 0.36 -7.32 15.87
C SER A 42 0.44 -6.45 17.14
N GLN A 43 -0.14 -5.25 17.12
CA GLN A 43 -0.17 -4.34 18.26
C GLN A 43 -1.38 -4.58 19.17
N GLN A 44 -2.50 -5.05 18.62
CA GLN A 44 -3.76 -5.31 19.32
C GLN A 44 -4.38 -6.63 18.84
N PRO A 45 -3.90 -7.78 19.33
CA PRO A 45 -4.34 -9.09 18.83
C PRO A 45 -5.82 -9.40 19.08
N ASP A 46 -6.41 -8.85 20.14
CA ASP A 46 -7.80 -9.07 20.53
C ASP A 46 -8.78 -8.09 19.87
N LEU A 47 -8.28 -7.18 19.04
CA LEU A 47 -9.12 -6.20 18.37
C LEU A 47 -10.02 -6.91 17.33
N PRO A 48 -11.34 -6.69 17.34
CA PRO A 48 -12.23 -7.25 16.33
C PRO A 48 -11.82 -6.82 14.93
N GLU A 49 -11.96 -7.73 13.96
CA GLU A 49 -11.53 -7.48 12.58
C GLU A 49 -12.20 -6.24 11.96
N GLY A 50 -13.47 -5.97 12.29
CA GLY A 50 -14.16 -4.75 11.85
C GLY A 50 -13.46 -3.46 12.31
N ASP A 51 -12.97 -3.46 13.55
CA ASP A 51 -12.28 -2.30 14.14
C ASP A 51 -10.86 -2.16 13.60
N VAL A 52 -10.18 -3.27 13.29
CA VAL A 52 -8.91 -3.26 12.54
C VAL A 52 -9.12 -2.54 11.20
N GLN A 53 -10.15 -2.93 10.44
CA GLN A 53 -10.42 -2.36 9.12
C GLN A 53 -10.77 -0.87 9.18
N GLU A 54 -11.56 -0.44 10.16
CA GLU A 54 -11.87 0.99 10.34
C GLU A 54 -10.63 1.78 10.76
N ALA A 55 -9.76 1.22 11.60
CA ALA A 55 -8.49 1.86 11.96
C ALA A 55 -7.54 2.00 10.78
N VAL A 56 -7.45 1.00 9.89
CA VAL A 56 -6.69 1.10 8.62
C VAL A 56 -7.29 2.21 7.75
N ARG A 57 -8.62 2.24 7.61
CA ARG A 57 -9.34 3.24 6.80
C ARG A 57 -9.08 4.66 7.30
N ARG A 58 -9.13 4.89 8.61
CA ARG A 58 -8.81 6.19 9.22
C ARG A 58 -7.37 6.59 8.94
N TRP A 59 -6.41 5.66 9.13
CA TRP A 59 -5.00 5.95 8.89
C TRP A 59 -4.71 6.41 7.45
N PHE A 60 -5.25 5.73 6.44
CA PHE A 60 -5.07 6.13 5.04
C PHE A 60 -5.82 7.41 4.67
N ARG A 61 -6.97 7.68 5.31
CA ARG A 61 -7.71 8.93 5.13
C ARG A 61 -6.91 10.11 5.65
N ASP A 62 -6.36 9.99 6.86
CA ASP A 62 -5.61 11.05 7.54
C ASP A 62 -4.25 11.29 6.86
N ALA A 63 -3.62 10.24 6.33
CA ALA A 63 -2.37 10.36 5.55
C ALA A 63 -2.56 11.07 4.19
N ALA A 64 -3.79 11.19 3.71
CA ALA A 64 -4.13 11.86 2.45
C ALA A 64 -4.60 13.32 2.63
N ALA A 65 -4.71 13.79 3.89
CA ALA A 65 -5.06 15.15 4.27
C ALA A 65 -3.81 16.00 4.50
#